data_AF-F4KPC6-F1
#
_entry.id   AF-F4KPC6-F1
#
_cell.length_a   1.000
_cell.length_b   1.000
_cell.length_c   1.000
_cell.angle_alpha   90.00
_cell.angle_beta   90.00
_cell.angle_gamma   90.00
#
_symmetry.space_group_name_H-M   'P 1'
#
loop_
_entity.id
_entity.type
_entity.pdbx_description
1 polymer ?
#
loop_
_entity_poly.entity_id
_entity_poly.type
_entity_poly.pdbx_seq_one_letter_code
_entity_poly.pdbx_strand_id
1 'polypeptide(L)'
;MPSNPFDAFFEPPGEPGEKKDQPERETTYPPLEDHSVFPENGKESLDEILEKNVAFERSAQSLSKLLSHTNAVDHEPVAFAGNTLVQYLIEIHDPHDQGSMRQEKAYHHFLENKFRSIIVPMLELAKLHSEIAHQFNEDVDEHYYSVEKTDLQVKSDKELALDGLLFQRKLLGNAARDLNILTRALEVCEVRLRKYIDAGGDNNISSSEQALIAKNREYLTAGLEHQFDYSLFTLNLLDEAALTFRFFTKQTLSQYLQRLESAFRNKA
;
A
#
# COMPACT_ATOMS: atom_id res chain seq x y z
N MET A 1 18.24 -68.41 -21.06
CA MET A 1 18.66 -67.08 -21.55
C MET A 1 17.44 -66.41 -22.15
N PRO A 2 17.11 -65.19 -21.72
CA PRO A 2 15.79 -64.57 -21.92
C PRO A 2 15.54 -64.26 -23.39
N SER A 3 14.35 -64.65 -23.85
CA SER A 3 13.75 -64.21 -25.10
C SER A 3 13.51 -62.71 -25.04
N ASN A 4 14.00 -62.01 -26.07
CA ASN A 4 13.85 -60.57 -26.23
C ASN A 4 12.35 -60.22 -26.34
N PRO A 5 11.77 -59.42 -25.42
CA PRO A 5 10.33 -59.18 -25.36
C PRO A 5 9.80 -58.25 -26.47
N PHE A 6 10.62 -57.87 -27.42
CA PHE A 6 10.27 -56.92 -28.49
C PHE A 6 10.12 -57.56 -29.89
N ASP A 7 10.40 -58.85 -30.05
CA ASP A 7 10.28 -59.53 -31.35
C ASP A 7 8.83 -59.95 -31.70
N ALA A 8 7.87 -59.76 -30.80
CA ALA A 8 6.45 -60.04 -31.06
C ALA A 8 5.67 -58.87 -31.68
N PHE A 9 6.31 -57.71 -31.89
CA PHE A 9 5.63 -56.51 -32.40
C PHE A 9 5.86 -56.24 -33.89
N PHE A 10 6.76 -56.97 -34.56
CA PHE A 10 7.20 -56.66 -35.92
C PHE A 10 7.04 -57.82 -36.93
N GLU A 11 5.95 -58.60 -36.86
CA GLU A 11 5.52 -59.39 -38.02
C GLU A 11 4.02 -59.26 -38.33
N PRO A 12 3.66 -58.99 -39.60
CA PRO A 12 2.31 -58.62 -40.00
C PRO A 12 1.48 -59.85 -40.41
N PRO A 13 0.20 -59.95 -40.04
CA PRO A 13 -0.75 -60.82 -40.72
C PRO A 13 -1.65 -60.03 -41.68
N GLY A 14 -1.86 -60.60 -42.86
CA GLY A 14 -2.43 -59.95 -44.05
C GLY A 14 -3.88 -59.50 -43.95
N GLU A 15 -4.22 -58.56 -44.84
CA GLU A 15 -5.57 -58.19 -45.29
C GLU A 15 -6.21 -59.34 -46.11
N PRO A 16 -7.56 -59.46 -46.23
CA PRO A 16 -8.47 -58.34 -46.51
C PRO A 16 -9.91 -58.40 -45.91
N GLY A 17 -10.56 -57.25 -45.78
CA GLY A 17 -12.03 -57.21 -45.64
C GLY A 17 -12.65 -55.92 -45.09
N GLU A 18 -13.12 -55.07 -46.00
CA GLU A 18 -14.32 -54.22 -45.91
C GLU A 18 -14.38 -53.03 -44.92
N LYS A 19 -14.32 -51.85 -45.56
CA LYS A 19 -14.73 -50.51 -45.13
C LYS A 19 -15.97 -50.44 -44.23
N LYS A 20 -15.89 -49.65 -43.16
CA LYS A 20 -16.92 -48.67 -42.78
C LYS A 20 -16.27 -47.38 -42.28
N ASP A 21 -16.53 -46.31 -43.01
CA ASP A 21 -16.12 -44.93 -42.72
C ASP A 21 -16.49 -44.50 -41.30
N GLN A 22 -15.49 -44.06 -40.53
CA GLN A 22 -15.67 -43.04 -39.50
C GLN A 22 -14.66 -41.94 -39.79
N PRO A 23 -15.08 -40.67 -39.94
CA PRO A 23 -14.14 -39.58 -40.15
C PRO A 23 -13.32 -39.40 -38.87
N GLU A 24 -12.00 -39.42 -39.01
CA GLU A 24 -11.08 -38.95 -37.98
C GLU A 24 -11.52 -37.55 -37.56
N ARG A 25 -11.86 -37.39 -36.29
CA ARG A 25 -11.93 -36.05 -35.69
C ARG A 25 -10.50 -35.54 -35.69
N GLU A 26 -10.20 -34.65 -36.62
CA GLU A 26 -9.09 -33.71 -36.48
C GLU A 26 -9.20 -33.11 -35.08
N THR A 27 -8.29 -33.48 -34.19
CA THR A 27 -8.02 -32.69 -33.00
C THR A 27 -7.37 -31.42 -33.50
N THR A 28 -8.20 -30.45 -33.88
CA THR A 28 -7.78 -29.05 -33.98
C THR A 28 -7.34 -28.67 -32.58
N TYR A 29 -6.04 -28.73 -32.34
CA TYR A 29 -5.47 -28.03 -31.20
C TYR A 29 -5.92 -26.58 -31.32
N PRO A 30 -6.47 -25.96 -30.27
CA PRO A 30 -6.70 -24.52 -30.31
C PRO A 30 -5.37 -23.86 -30.70
N PRO A 31 -5.38 -22.79 -31.51
CA PRO A 31 -4.17 -22.03 -31.78
C PRO A 31 -3.53 -21.74 -30.42
N LEU A 32 -2.23 -21.98 -30.28
CA LEU A 32 -1.47 -21.36 -29.20
C LEU A 32 -1.81 -19.87 -29.31
N GLU A 33 -2.60 -19.36 -28.37
CA GLU A 33 -2.79 -17.93 -28.23
C GLU A 33 -1.40 -17.37 -27.98
N ASP A 34 -0.85 -16.79 -29.04
CA ASP A 34 0.43 -16.11 -29.00
C ASP A 34 0.22 -14.87 -28.13
N HIS A 35 0.35 -15.05 -26.82
CA HIS A 35 0.38 -13.96 -25.85
C HIS A 35 1.70 -13.17 -25.94
N SER A 36 2.55 -13.45 -26.94
CA SER A 36 3.71 -12.65 -27.30
C SER A 36 3.30 -11.35 -27.97
N VAL A 37 2.47 -10.54 -27.31
CA VAL A 37 2.34 -9.12 -27.67
C VAL A 37 3.60 -8.43 -27.15
N PHE A 38 4.74 -8.72 -27.77
CA PHE A 38 5.92 -7.88 -27.61
C PHE A 38 5.58 -6.54 -28.27
N PRO A 39 5.54 -5.42 -27.53
CA PRO A 39 5.31 -4.13 -28.15
C PRO A 39 6.46 -3.84 -29.10
N GLU A 40 6.19 -3.80 -30.41
CA GLU A 40 7.20 -3.63 -31.48
C GLU A 40 8.04 -2.34 -31.39
N ASN A 41 7.78 -1.46 -30.41
CA ASN A 41 8.56 -0.25 -30.11
C ASN A 41 8.42 0.22 -28.64
N GLY A 42 8.00 -0.65 -27.71
CA GLY A 42 7.82 -0.29 -26.29
C GLY A 42 9.04 -0.65 -25.46
N LYS A 43 9.33 0.10 -24.39
CA LYS A 43 10.27 -0.35 -23.36
C LYS A 43 9.74 -1.66 -22.77
N GLU A 44 10.63 -2.60 -22.45
CA GLU A 44 10.21 -3.84 -21.79
C GLU A 44 9.57 -3.52 -20.43
N SER A 45 8.52 -4.25 -20.02
CA SER A 45 7.77 -3.97 -18.79
C SER A 45 8.65 -3.87 -17.54
N LEU A 46 9.70 -4.68 -17.45
CA LEU A 46 10.63 -4.65 -16.33
C LEU A 46 11.45 -3.35 -16.29
N ASP A 47 11.85 -2.81 -17.45
CA ASP A 47 12.53 -1.51 -17.53
C ASP A 47 11.60 -0.37 -17.13
N GLU A 48 10.34 -0.40 -17.56
CA GLU A 48 9.34 0.58 -17.16
C GLU A 48 9.13 0.60 -15.65
N ILE A 49 9.03 -0.58 -15.02
CA ILE A 49 8.92 -0.72 -13.57
C ILE A 49 10.14 -0.09 -12.87
N LEU A 50 11.35 -0.37 -13.36
CA LEU A 50 12.58 0.20 -12.78
C LEU A 50 12.63 1.72 -12.94
N GLU A 51 12.20 2.27 -14.07
CA GLU A 51 12.10 3.72 -14.27
C GLU A 51 11.07 4.36 -13.34
N LYS A 52 9.91 3.73 -13.16
CA LYS A 52 8.88 4.18 -12.22
C LYS A 52 9.38 4.11 -10.76
N ASN A 53 10.17 3.09 -10.40
CA ASN A 53 10.83 3.03 -9.10
C ASN A 53 11.76 4.22 -8.88
N VAL A 54 12.58 4.59 -9.87
CA VAL A 54 13.43 5.78 -9.79
C VAL A 54 12.60 7.08 -9.69
N ALA A 55 11.50 7.17 -10.43
CA ALA A 55 10.57 8.30 -10.33
C ALA A 55 9.95 8.41 -8.93
N PHE A 56 9.55 7.27 -8.35
CA PHE A 56 9.06 7.20 -6.99
C PHE A 56 10.12 7.68 -6.00
N GLU A 57 11.35 7.19 -6.09
CA GLU A 57 12.44 7.58 -5.19
C GLU A 57 12.70 9.10 -5.22
N ARG A 58 12.71 9.70 -6.41
CA ARG A 58 12.88 11.17 -6.55
C ARG A 58 11.78 11.94 -5.83
N SER A 59 10.52 11.56 -6.02
CA SER A 59 9.38 12.18 -5.34
C SER A 59 9.40 11.90 -3.83
N ALA A 60 9.79 10.69 -3.43
CA ALA A 60 9.89 10.22 -2.06
C ALA A 60 10.93 10.98 -1.22
N GLN A 61 11.99 11.53 -1.83
CA GLN A 61 12.98 12.33 -1.09
C GLN A 61 12.35 13.52 -0.36
N SER A 62 11.34 14.16 -0.97
CA SER A 62 10.63 15.29 -0.37
C SER A 62 9.81 14.85 0.84
N LEU A 63 9.04 13.76 0.72
CA LEU A 63 8.26 13.19 1.80
C LEU A 63 9.15 12.67 2.92
N SER A 64 10.22 11.95 2.61
CA SER A 64 11.15 11.44 3.63
C SER A 64 11.76 12.56 4.46
N LYS A 65 12.18 13.67 3.82
CA LYS A 65 12.63 14.87 4.54
C LYS A 65 11.50 15.46 5.37
N LEU A 66 10.30 15.55 4.83
CA LEU A 66 9.14 16.07 5.54
C LEU A 66 8.82 15.24 6.80
N LEU A 67 8.81 13.92 6.73
CA LEU A 67 8.56 13.04 7.88
C LEU A 67 9.61 13.30 8.99
N SER A 68 10.89 13.40 8.60
CA SER A 68 11.98 13.75 9.53
C SER A 68 11.92 15.16 10.10
N HIS A 69 11.21 16.11 9.47
CA HIS A 69 11.01 17.46 10.02
C HIS A 69 9.68 17.59 10.78
N THR A 70 8.69 16.78 10.41
CA THR A 70 7.36 16.83 11.02
C THR A 70 7.44 16.29 12.44
N ASN A 71 8.37 15.37 12.71
CA ASN A 71 8.60 14.75 14.02
C ASN A 71 7.28 14.40 14.69
N ALA A 72 6.41 13.65 14.00
CA ALA A 72 5.10 13.30 14.55
C ALA A 72 5.23 12.62 15.92
N VAL A 73 6.31 11.85 16.13
CA VAL A 73 6.68 11.23 17.40
C VAL A 73 6.82 12.25 18.55
N ASP A 74 7.24 13.48 18.29
CA ASP A 74 7.32 14.54 19.31
C ASP A 74 5.93 15.00 19.78
N HIS A 75 4.87 14.57 19.11
CA HIS A 75 3.47 14.82 19.47
C HIS A 75 2.76 13.53 19.88
N GLU A 76 3.48 12.42 20.03
CA GLU A 76 2.90 11.16 20.44
C GLU A 76 2.28 11.31 21.84
N PRO A 77 0.96 11.11 21.97
CA PRO A 77 0.32 11.29 23.26
C PRO A 77 0.88 10.29 24.27
N VAL A 78 1.13 10.76 25.49
CA VAL A 78 1.42 9.87 26.62
C VAL A 78 0.31 8.83 26.72
N ALA A 79 0.67 7.59 27.07
CA ALA A 79 -0.31 6.54 27.29
C ALA A 79 -1.44 7.08 28.19
N PHE A 80 -2.70 6.86 27.77
CA PHE A 80 -3.91 7.32 28.45
C PHE A 80 -4.24 8.83 28.41
N ALA A 81 -3.46 9.67 27.72
CA ALA A 81 -3.70 11.12 27.62
C ALA A 81 -5.04 11.52 26.97
N GLY A 82 -5.74 10.61 26.30
CA GLY A 82 -7.10 10.81 25.76
C GLY A 82 -8.22 10.08 26.50
N ASN A 83 -7.89 9.30 27.54
CA ASN A 83 -8.89 8.52 28.28
C ASN A 83 -9.41 9.32 29.48
N THR A 84 -10.60 9.88 29.32
CA THR A 84 -11.25 10.72 30.34
C THR A 84 -11.40 10.01 31.69
N LEU A 85 -11.57 8.68 31.72
CA LEU A 85 -11.68 7.92 32.97
C LEU A 85 -10.35 7.79 33.72
N VAL A 86 -9.24 7.68 33.00
CA VAL A 86 -7.90 7.53 33.60
C VAL A 86 -7.38 8.87 34.13
N GLN A 87 -7.74 9.99 33.48
CA GLN A 87 -7.40 11.34 33.93
C GLN A 87 -7.98 11.67 35.32
N TYR A 88 -9.05 11.00 35.77
CA TYR A 88 -9.59 11.15 37.13
C TYR A 88 -8.83 10.33 38.19
N LEU A 89 -8.05 9.33 37.77
CA LEU A 89 -7.36 8.40 38.67
C LEU A 89 -5.88 8.73 38.84
N ILE A 90 -5.25 9.33 37.83
CA ILE A 90 -3.82 9.66 37.82
C ILE A 90 -3.65 11.05 37.21
N GLU A 91 -2.93 11.92 37.91
CA GLU A 91 -2.51 13.22 37.36
C GLU A 91 -1.43 12.97 36.29
N ILE A 92 -1.86 12.84 35.03
CA ILE A 92 -0.97 12.69 33.90
C ILE A 92 -0.50 14.09 33.51
N HIS A 93 0.79 14.38 33.68
CA HIS A 93 1.39 15.60 33.16
C HIS A 93 1.50 15.48 31.64
N ASP A 94 0.61 16.17 30.93
CA ASP A 94 0.64 16.25 29.47
C ASP A 94 1.64 17.33 29.04
N PRO A 95 2.78 16.97 28.41
CA PRO A 95 3.80 17.93 27.98
C PRO A 95 3.29 18.89 26.89
N HIS A 96 2.12 18.61 26.31
CA HIS A 96 1.50 19.42 25.27
C HIS A 96 0.25 20.18 25.74
N ASP A 97 -0.04 20.24 27.04
CA ASP A 97 -1.05 21.17 27.55
C ASP A 97 -0.60 22.62 27.28
N GLN A 98 -1.41 23.35 26.51
CA GLN A 98 -1.09 24.70 26.08
C GLN A 98 -1.53 25.76 27.08
N GLY A 99 -2.28 25.41 28.13
CA GLY A 99 -2.65 26.31 29.23
C GLY A 99 -3.70 27.39 28.92
N SER A 100 -4.13 27.54 27.66
CA SER A 100 -5.25 28.43 27.28
C SER A 100 -6.03 27.91 26.06
N MET A 101 -7.32 28.28 25.97
CA MET A 101 -8.18 27.88 24.85
C MET A 101 -7.61 28.34 23.50
N ARG A 102 -7.12 29.58 23.43
CA ARG A 102 -6.55 30.15 22.21
C ARG A 102 -5.31 29.37 21.75
N GLN A 103 -4.43 29.00 22.68
CA GLN A 103 -3.22 28.25 22.33
C GLN A 103 -3.53 26.80 21.98
N GLU A 104 -4.50 26.16 22.63
CA GLU A 104 -4.99 24.83 22.23
C GLU A 104 -5.58 24.85 20.82
N LYS A 105 -6.41 25.84 20.45
CA LYS A 105 -6.91 25.97 19.07
C LYS A 105 -5.77 26.19 18.06
N ALA A 106 -4.77 27.00 18.41
CA ALA A 106 -3.62 27.21 17.54
C ALA A 106 -2.79 25.93 17.36
N TYR A 107 -2.64 25.14 18.43
CA TYR A 107 -1.96 23.86 18.40
C TYR A 107 -2.74 22.80 17.62
N HIS A 108 -4.07 22.72 17.79
CA HIS A 108 -4.95 21.87 16.98
C HIS A 108 -4.79 22.17 15.48
N HIS A 109 -4.89 23.45 15.10
CA HIS A 109 -4.70 23.86 13.71
C HIS A 109 -3.28 23.56 13.18
N PHE A 110 -2.26 23.71 14.03
CA PHE A 110 -0.90 23.32 13.68
C PHE A 110 -0.76 21.82 13.41
N LEU A 111 -1.40 20.97 14.21
CA LEU A 111 -1.45 19.52 13.98
C LEU A 111 -2.22 19.17 12.70
N GLU A 112 -3.34 19.82 12.41
CA GLU A 112 -4.07 19.65 11.15
C GLU A 112 -3.18 19.98 9.94
N ASN A 113 -2.44 21.10 10.01
CA ASN A 113 -1.54 21.50 8.93
C ASN A 113 -0.40 20.50 8.73
N LYS A 114 0.15 19.92 9.81
CA LYS A 114 1.12 18.82 9.74
C LYS A 114 0.53 17.56 9.12
N PHE A 115 -0.71 17.23 9.47
CA PHE A 115 -1.39 16.08 8.89
C PHE A 115 -1.55 16.26 7.37
N ARG A 116 -2.04 17.44 6.95
CA ARG A 116 -2.22 17.81 5.54
C ARG A 116 -0.91 17.80 4.76
N SER A 117 0.17 18.29 5.37
CA SER A 117 1.46 18.32 4.70
C SER A 117 1.99 16.92 4.39
N ILE A 118 1.63 15.90 5.18
CA ILE A 118 2.02 14.51 4.94
C ILE A 118 1.06 13.80 3.98
N ILE A 119 -0.27 13.88 4.21
CA ILE A 119 -1.23 13.06 3.45
C ILE A 119 -1.28 13.43 1.96
N VAL A 120 -1.07 14.69 1.62
CA VAL A 120 -1.09 15.16 0.22
C VAL A 120 0.04 14.52 -0.62
N PRO A 121 1.33 14.64 -0.26
CA PRO A 121 2.39 13.94 -0.99
C PRO A 121 2.31 12.41 -0.84
N MET A 122 1.78 11.89 0.28
CA MET A 122 1.56 10.46 0.44
C MET A 122 0.57 9.90 -0.59
N LEU A 123 -0.53 10.61 -0.89
CA LEU A 123 -1.51 10.23 -1.91
C LEU A 123 -0.85 10.07 -3.29
N GLU A 124 -0.04 11.03 -3.71
CA GLU A 124 0.63 10.98 -5.02
C GLU A 124 1.62 9.81 -5.12
N LEU A 125 2.38 9.55 -4.05
CA LEU A 125 3.26 8.39 -3.97
C LEU A 125 2.47 7.07 -3.93
N ALA A 126 1.32 7.03 -3.24
CA ALA A 126 0.47 5.85 -3.18
C ALA A 126 -0.10 5.49 -4.56
N LYS A 127 -0.49 6.48 -5.37
CA LYS A 127 -0.94 6.26 -6.76
C LYS A 127 0.18 5.65 -7.59
N LEU A 128 1.38 6.23 -7.55
CA LEU A 128 2.54 5.71 -8.28
C LEU A 128 2.90 4.30 -7.81
N HIS A 129 2.87 4.03 -6.50
CA HIS A 129 3.06 2.69 -5.96
C HIS A 129 2.01 1.72 -6.49
N SER A 130 0.74 2.13 -6.60
CA SER A 130 -0.34 1.31 -7.15
C SER A 130 -0.08 0.94 -8.61
N GLU A 131 0.34 1.90 -9.44
CA GLU A 131 0.69 1.66 -10.83
C GLU A 131 1.84 0.65 -10.97
N ILE A 132 2.89 0.82 -10.16
CA ILE A 132 4.06 -0.08 -10.17
C ILE A 132 3.66 -1.48 -9.70
N ALA A 133 2.89 -1.58 -8.62
CA ALA A 133 2.48 -2.86 -8.03
C ALA A 133 1.54 -3.64 -8.97
N HIS A 134 0.64 -2.95 -9.69
CA HIS A 134 -0.18 -3.58 -10.73
C HIS A 134 0.68 -4.12 -11.86
N GLN A 135 1.54 -3.28 -12.45
CA GLN A 135 2.39 -3.69 -13.56
C GLN A 135 3.32 -4.85 -13.17
N PHE A 136 3.89 -4.82 -11.96
CA PHE A 136 4.71 -5.92 -11.47
C PHE A 136 3.88 -7.21 -11.29
N ASN A 137 2.64 -7.13 -10.81
CA ASN A 137 1.80 -8.31 -10.63
C ASN A 137 1.31 -8.92 -11.95
N GLU A 138 1.02 -8.08 -12.95
CA GLU A 138 0.48 -8.48 -14.25
C GLU A 138 1.60 -8.98 -15.17
N ASP A 139 2.67 -8.22 -15.31
CA ASP A 139 3.68 -8.45 -16.35
C ASP A 139 4.86 -9.29 -15.85
N VAL A 140 5.15 -9.30 -14.55
CA VAL A 140 6.35 -9.98 -14.01
C VAL A 140 5.95 -11.25 -13.28
N ASP A 141 6.46 -12.39 -13.75
CA ASP A 141 6.31 -13.69 -13.09
C ASP A 141 7.60 -14.54 -13.17
N GLU A 142 7.52 -15.79 -12.73
CA GLU A 142 8.64 -16.73 -12.77
C GLU A 142 9.11 -17.04 -14.21
N HIS A 143 8.21 -16.89 -15.19
CA HIS A 143 8.43 -17.20 -16.61
C HIS A 143 8.68 -15.96 -17.47
N TYR A 144 8.70 -14.76 -16.88
CA TYR A 144 9.00 -13.53 -17.61
C TYR A 144 10.34 -13.65 -18.34
N TYR A 145 10.27 -13.32 -19.63
CA TYR A 145 11.34 -13.41 -20.60
C TYR A 145 11.59 -12.03 -21.22
N SER A 146 12.87 -11.70 -21.43
CA SER A 146 13.32 -10.48 -22.08
C SER A 146 14.01 -10.83 -23.38
N VAL A 147 13.77 -10.04 -24.43
CA VAL A 147 14.40 -10.23 -25.73
C VAL A 147 15.78 -9.56 -25.74
N GLU A 148 15.94 -8.50 -24.96
CA GLU A 148 17.16 -7.67 -24.92
C GLU A 148 18.16 -8.08 -23.84
N LYS A 149 17.72 -8.82 -22.81
CA LYS A 149 18.51 -9.14 -21.62
C LYS A 149 18.74 -10.63 -21.44
N THR A 150 19.87 -10.94 -20.80
CA THR A 150 20.19 -12.31 -20.35
C THR A 150 19.34 -12.72 -19.15
N ASP A 151 19.13 -14.02 -18.95
CA ASP A 151 18.42 -14.56 -17.77
C ASP A 151 18.97 -14.03 -16.43
N LEU A 152 20.29 -13.83 -16.34
CA LEU A 152 20.93 -13.27 -15.16
C LEU A 152 20.55 -11.80 -14.93
N GLN A 153 20.51 -11.00 -15.99
CA GLN A 153 20.07 -9.60 -15.92
C GLN A 153 18.58 -9.52 -15.57
N VAL A 154 17.74 -10.34 -16.21
CA VAL A 154 16.31 -10.43 -15.88
C VAL A 154 16.10 -10.76 -14.40
N LYS A 155 16.84 -11.74 -13.86
CA LYS A 155 16.75 -12.09 -12.44
C LYS A 155 17.17 -10.92 -11.54
N SER A 156 18.29 -10.28 -11.84
CA SER A 156 18.78 -9.10 -11.11
C SER A 156 17.75 -7.97 -11.12
N ASP A 157 17.17 -7.68 -12.28
CA ASP A 157 16.21 -6.60 -12.47
C ASP A 157 14.88 -6.88 -11.75
N LYS A 158 14.43 -8.15 -11.74
CA LYS A 158 13.28 -8.59 -10.92
C LYS A 158 13.53 -8.36 -9.43
N GLU A 159 14.73 -8.67 -8.94
CA GLU A 159 15.12 -8.43 -7.55
C GLU A 159 15.13 -6.93 -7.22
N LEU A 160 15.68 -6.10 -8.11
CA LEU A 160 15.67 -4.63 -7.96
C LEU A 160 14.25 -4.06 -7.98
N ALA A 161 13.38 -4.57 -8.86
CA ALA A 161 11.99 -4.18 -8.92
C ALA A 161 11.24 -4.50 -7.61
N LEU A 162 11.47 -5.70 -7.07
CA LEU A 162 10.90 -6.13 -5.78
C LEU A 162 11.42 -5.26 -4.63
N ASP A 163 12.71 -4.94 -4.59
CA ASP A 163 13.29 -4.07 -3.56
C ASP A 163 12.69 -2.66 -3.61
N GLY A 164 12.45 -2.14 -4.82
CA GLY A 164 11.71 -0.89 -5.01
C GLY A 164 10.31 -0.93 -4.40
N LEU A 165 9.53 -1.98 -4.67
CA LEU A 165 8.19 -2.16 -4.10
C LEU A 165 8.20 -2.26 -2.56
N LEU A 166 9.18 -2.98 -1.99
CA LEU A 166 9.33 -3.10 -0.54
C LEU A 166 9.69 -1.74 0.09
N PHE A 167 10.60 -0.99 -0.54
CA PHE A 167 10.95 0.35 -0.11
C PHE A 167 9.74 1.30 -0.14
N GLN A 168 8.99 1.30 -1.24
CA GLN A 168 7.77 2.10 -1.38
C GLN A 168 6.77 1.82 -0.27
N ARG A 169 6.47 0.54 -0.03
CA ARG A 169 5.55 0.11 1.02
C ARG A 169 6.03 0.52 2.42
N LYS A 170 7.33 0.40 2.69
CA LYS A 170 7.93 0.84 3.95
C LYS A 170 7.79 2.35 4.15
N LEU A 171 8.08 3.15 3.13
CA LEU A 171 7.97 4.61 3.21
C LEU A 171 6.52 5.06 3.44
N LEU A 172 5.57 4.51 2.68
CA LEU A 172 4.15 4.80 2.84
C LEU A 172 3.64 4.34 4.22
N GLY A 173 4.15 3.22 4.73
CA GLY A 173 3.84 2.77 6.09
C GLY A 173 4.37 3.69 7.19
N ASN A 174 5.57 4.25 7.03
CA ASN A 174 6.09 5.27 7.94
C ASN A 174 5.22 6.54 7.91
N ALA A 175 4.80 6.99 6.72
CA ALA A 175 3.90 8.12 6.60
C ALA A 175 2.54 7.86 7.27
N ALA A 176 1.97 6.67 7.08
CA ALA A 176 0.73 6.26 7.75
C ALA A 176 0.86 6.24 9.27
N ARG A 177 2.01 5.77 9.79
CA ARG A 177 2.31 5.82 11.23
C ARG A 177 2.30 7.26 11.75
N ASP A 178 2.98 8.18 11.07
CA ASP A 178 3.01 9.59 11.47
C ASP A 178 1.61 10.23 11.44
N LEU A 179 0.80 9.95 10.42
CA LEU A 179 -0.60 10.39 10.36
C LEU A 179 -1.45 9.82 11.51
N ASN A 180 -1.23 8.57 11.90
CA ASN A 180 -1.90 7.96 13.05
C ASN A 180 -1.50 8.63 14.38
N ILE A 181 -0.23 9.00 14.54
CA ILE A 181 0.23 9.74 15.73
C ILE A 181 -0.45 11.11 15.78
N LEU A 182 -0.45 11.85 14.66
CA LEU A 182 -1.09 13.17 14.58
C LEU A 182 -2.60 13.10 14.81
N THR A 183 -3.27 12.05 14.34
CA THR A 183 -4.70 11.80 14.60
C THR A 183 -4.97 11.71 16.10
N ARG A 184 -4.17 10.91 16.83
CA ARG A 184 -4.30 10.79 18.29
C ARG A 184 -3.95 12.09 19.01
N ALA A 185 -2.95 12.84 18.53
CA ALA A 185 -2.60 14.13 19.10
C ALA A 185 -3.74 15.15 18.98
N LEU A 186 -4.43 15.17 17.83
CA LEU A 186 -5.64 15.99 17.61
C LEU A 186 -6.76 15.61 18.58
N GLU A 187 -7.05 14.32 18.74
CA GLU A 187 -8.06 13.82 19.69
C GLU A 187 -7.76 14.24 21.14
N VAL A 188 -6.50 14.18 21.55
CA VAL A 188 -6.08 14.59 22.90
C VAL A 188 -6.19 16.11 23.07
N CYS A 189 -5.81 16.90 22.06
CA CYS A 189 -6.01 18.34 22.06
C CYS A 189 -7.50 18.69 22.18
N GLU A 190 -8.39 17.94 21.53
CA GLU A 190 -9.84 18.10 21.66
C GLU A 190 -10.34 17.77 23.07
N VAL A 191 -9.81 16.73 23.72
CA VAL A 191 -10.11 16.45 25.13
C VAL A 191 -9.71 17.63 26.03
N ARG A 192 -8.55 18.27 25.77
CA ARG A 192 -8.14 19.47 26.50
C ARG A 192 -9.06 20.67 26.21
N LEU A 193 -9.47 20.86 24.96
CA LEU A 193 -10.40 21.93 24.57
C LEU A 193 -11.76 21.82 25.27
N ARG A 194 -12.23 20.60 25.60
CA ARG A 194 -13.49 20.39 26.35
C ARG A 194 -13.51 21.09 27.71
N LYS A 195 -12.35 21.32 28.35
CA LYS A 195 -12.24 22.04 29.63
C LYS A 195 -12.75 23.49 29.55
N TYR A 196 -12.79 24.06 28.35
CA TYR A 196 -13.19 25.44 28.09
C TYR A 196 -14.65 25.58 27.63
N ILE A 197 -15.41 24.48 27.60
CA ILE A 197 -16.83 24.52 27.25
C ILE A 197 -17.61 25.24 28.34
N ASP A 198 -18.31 26.30 27.95
CA ASP A 198 -19.15 27.12 28.83
C ASP A 198 -18.40 27.64 30.09
N ALA A 199 -17.08 27.78 30.01
CA ALA A 199 -16.21 28.24 31.10
C ALA A 199 -16.30 29.76 31.35
N GLY A 200 -16.86 30.52 30.40
CA GLY A 200 -17.02 31.98 30.50
C GLY A 200 -15.72 32.78 30.27
N GLY A 201 -15.87 34.10 30.10
CA GLY A 201 -14.74 35.00 29.80
C GLY A 201 -14.10 34.74 28.43
N ASP A 202 -12.80 35.05 28.30
CA ASP A 202 -12.04 34.90 27.04
C ASP A 202 -11.69 33.44 26.69
N ASN A 203 -11.81 32.52 27.65
CA ASN A 203 -11.55 31.09 27.49
C ASN A 203 -12.86 30.29 27.39
N ASN A 204 -13.73 30.70 26.46
CA ASN A 204 -15.03 30.07 26.28
C ASN A 204 -15.18 29.51 24.86
N ILE A 205 -15.54 28.24 24.75
CA ILE A 205 -15.94 27.61 23.49
C ILE A 205 -17.35 27.04 23.66
N SER A 206 -18.19 27.12 22.63
CA SER A 206 -19.50 26.47 22.68
C SER A 206 -19.36 24.95 22.45
N SER A 207 -20.28 24.17 23.00
CA SER A 207 -20.36 22.73 22.72
C SER A 207 -20.51 22.41 21.23
N SER A 208 -21.20 23.29 20.48
CA SER A 208 -21.38 23.15 19.03
C SER A 208 -20.08 23.41 18.26
N GLU A 209 -19.28 24.39 18.69
CA GLU A 209 -17.98 24.64 18.08
C GLU A 209 -17.01 23.48 18.35
N GLN A 210 -17.00 22.93 19.57
CA GLN A 210 -16.21 21.74 19.88
C GLN A 210 -16.63 20.53 19.02
N ALA A 211 -17.94 20.33 18.82
CA ALA A 211 -18.44 19.27 17.96
C ALA A 211 -18.03 19.46 16.49
N LEU A 212 -17.98 20.71 16.02
CA LEU A 212 -17.51 21.02 14.67
C LEU A 212 -16.01 20.73 14.50
N ILE A 213 -15.18 21.07 15.49
CA ILE A 213 -13.75 20.75 15.50
C ILE A 213 -13.54 19.24 15.37
N ALA A 214 -14.22 18.44 16.21
CA ALA A 214 -14.11 16.98 16.18
C ALA A 214 -14.57 16.39 14.85
N LYS A 215 -15.67 16.91 14.27
CA LYS A 215 -16.17 16.49 12.96
C LYS A 215 -15.21 16.83 11.82
N ASN A 216 -14.60 18.02 11.85
CA ASN A 216 -13.60 18.43 10.86
C ASN A 216 -12.34 17.56 10.94
N ARG A 217 -11.89 17.25 12.16
CA ARG A 217 -10.82 16.28 12.39
C ARG A 217 -11.19 14.92 11.79
N GLU A 218 -12.38 14.37 12.07
CA GLU A 218 -12.81 13.09 11.50
C GLU A 218 -12.80 13.10 9.97
N TYR A 219 -13.30 14.16 9.35
CA TYR A 219 -13.30 14.31 7.90
C TYR A 219 -11.87 14.32 7.31
N LEU A 220 -10.93 14.97 8.00
CA LEU A 220 -9.52 15.00 7.62
C LEU A 220 -8.84 13.64 7.87
N THR A 221 -8.93 13.10 9.08
CA THR A 221 -8.18 11.91 9.53
C THR A 221 -8.78 10.60 9.06
N ALA A 222 -10.03 10.56 8.62
CA ALA A 222 -10.57 9.43 7.87
C ALA A 222 -10.15 9.46 6.38
N GLY A 223 -9.41 10.48 5.95
CA GLY A 223 -8.96 10.64 4.58
C GLY A 223 -10.08 10.98 3.59
N LEU A 224 -11.27 11.36 4.08
CA LEU A 224 -12.43 11.70 3.24
C LEU A 224 -12.17 12.96 2.43
N GLU A 225 -11.49 13.94 3.02
CA GLU A 225 -11.09 15.15 2.31
C GLU A 225 -10.21 14.87 1.09
N HIS A 226 -9.36 13.85 1.18
CA HIS A 226 -8.41 13.49 0.14
C HIS A 226 -8.88 12.31 -0.73
N GLN A 227 -10.08 11.76 -0.45
CA GLN A 227 -10.60 10.53 -1.06
C GLN A 227 -9.58 9.37 -1.01
N PHE A 228 -8.86 9.28 0.11
CA PHE A 228 -7.70 8.41 0.25
C PHE A 228 -7.64 7.77 1.63
N ASP A 229 -7.83 6.44 1.67
CA ASP A 229 -7.64 5.66 2.89
C ASP A 229 -6.16 5.31 3.09
N TYR A 230 -5.42 6.19 3.76
CA TYR A 230 -4.02 5.95 4.10
C TYR A 230 -3.85 4.82 5.13
N SER A 231 -4.91 4.42 5.84
CA SER A 231 -4.83 3.41 6.91
C SER A 231 -4.46 2.04 6.37
N LEU A 232 -4.71 1.77 5.08
CA LEU A 232 -4.23 0.59 4.35
C LEU A 232 -2.73 0.35 4.53
N PHE A 233 -1.94 1.43 4.56
CA PHE A 233 -0.49 1.37 4.66
C PHE A 233 0.01 1.18 6.08
N THR A 234 -0.86 1.17 7.09
CA THR A 234 -0.48 0.89 8.47
C THR A 234 0.12 -0.51 8.55
N LEU A 235 1.41 -0.58 8.82
CA LEU A 235 2.14 -1.84 8.92
C LEU A 235 1.79 -2.50 10.26
N ASN A 236 1.21 -3.69 10.21
CA ASN A 236 1.14 -4.55 11.39
C ASN A 236 2.43 -5.40 11.50
N LEU A 237 2.58 -6.13 12.61
CA LEU A 237 3.76 -6.95 12.86
C LEU A 237 4.03 -8.00 11.75
N LEU A 238 2.98 -8.54 11.13
CA LEU A 238 3.10 -9.49 10.02
C LEU A 238 3.56 -8.80 8.74
N ASP A 239 3.09 -7.59 8.47
CA ASP A 239 3.55 -6.77 7.35
C ASP A 239 5.01 -6.37 7.52
N GLU A 240 5.42 -5.97 8.73
CA GLU A 240 6.82 -5.67 9.05
C GLU A 240 7.73 -6.90 8.89
N ALA A 241 7.25 -8.07 9.31
CA ALA A 241 7.96 -9.33 9.12
C ALA A 241 8.04 -9.69 7.62
N ALA A 242 6.95 -9.55 6.86
CA ALA A 242 6.91 -9.82 5.43
C ALA A 242 7.87 -8.89 4.66
N LEU A 243 7.93 -7.61 5.02
CA LEU A 243 8.88 -6.65 4.48
C LEU A 243 10.34 -7.02 4.83
N THR A 244 10.57 -7.46 6.06
CA THR A 244 11.91 -7.80 6.56
C THR A 244 12.46 -9.09 5.94
N PHE A 245 11.61 -10.11 5.80
CA PHE A 245 11.98 -11.42 5.28
C PHE A 245 11.74 -11.57 3.77
N ARG A 246 11.30 -10.49 3.09
CA ARG A 246 11.02 -10.46 1.64
C ARG A 246 10.00 -11.53 1.21
N PHE A 247 9.02 -11.84 2.07
CA PHE A 247 7.95 -12.77 1.73
C PHE A 247 6.84 -12.05 0.95
N PHE A 248 6.89 -12.14 -0.38
CA PHE A 248 5.82 -11.68 -1.27
C PHE A 248 5.44 -12.81 -2.23
N THR A 249 4.28 -13.42 -2.01
CA THR A 249 3.68 -14.34 -2.98
C THR A 249 2.78 -13.58 -3.96
N LYS A 250 2.58 -14.09 -5.18
CA LYS A 250 1.59 -13.50 -6.12
C LYS A 250 0.19 -13.43 -5.50
N GLN A 251 -0.21 -14.44 -4.71
CA GLN A 251 -1.50 -14.45 -4.03
C GLN A 251 -1.63 -13.29 -3.02
N THR A 252 -0.62 -13.09 -2.17
CA THR A 252 -0.59 -11.98 -1.20
C THR A 252 -0.54 -10.62 -1.89
N LEU A 253 0.16 -10.52 -3.03
CA LEU A 253 0.21 -9.30 -3.82
C LEU A 253 -1.15 -8.97 -4.45
N SER A 254 -1.83 -9.96 -5.04
CA SER A 254 -3.16 -9.78 -5.61
C SER A 254 -4.20 -9.36 -4.56
N GLN A 255 -4.17 -9.95 -3.36
CA GLN A 255 -5.02 -9.52 -2.24
C GLN A 255 -4.70 -8.10 -1.77
N TYR A 256 -3.42 -7.73 -1.76
CA TYR A 256 -2.98 -6.37 -1.46
C TYR A 256 -3.47 -5.37 -2.52
N LEU A 257 -3.38 -5.70 -3.81
CA LEU A 257 -3.85 -4.85 -4.91
C LEU A 257 -5.35 -4.57 -4.81
N GLN A 258 -6.17 -5.58 -4.51
CA GLN A 258 -7.61 -5.38 -4.28
C GLN A 258 -7.89 -4.35 -3.17
N ARG A 259 -7.12 -4.41 -2.09
CA ARG A 259 -7.23 -3.43 -0.99
C ARG A 259 -6.69 -2.06 -1.41
N LEU A 260 -5.62 -2.02 -2.20
CA LEU A 260 -5.01 -0.80 -2.72
C LEU A 260 -5.98 -0.04 -3.63
N GLU A 261 -6.67 -0.73 -4.52
CA GLU A 261 -7.73 -0.14 -5.33
C GLU A 261 -8.86 0.43 -4.46
N SER A 262 -9.22 -0.25 -3.38
CA SER A 262 -10.28 0.23 -2.48
C SER A 262 -9.89 1.51 -1.73
N ALA A 263 -8.59 1.73 -1.47
CA ALA A 263 -8.12 2.90 -0.74
C ALA A 263 -8.32 4.22 -1.50
N PHE A 264 -8.40 4.18 -2.83
CA PHE A 264 -8.70 5.35 -3.66
C PHE A 264 -10.19 5.49 -4.01
N ARG A 265 -11.04 4.57 -3.54
CA ARG A 265 -12.48 4.55 -3.82
C ARG A 265 -13.33 5.12 -2.68
N ASN A 266 -12.74 5.79 -1.69
CA ASN A 266 -13.48 6.45 -0.61
C ASN A 266 -14.42 7.52 -1.18
N LYS A 267 -15.66 7.13 -1.48
CA LYS A 267 -16.73 8.01 -1.91
C LYS A 267 -17.29 8.70 -0.67
N ALA A 268 -17.25 10.02 -0.68
CA ALA A 268 -18.02 10.86 0.23
C ALA A 268 -19.53 10.65 0.03
#